data_AF-A0A4Q5V0Q6-F1
#
_entry.id   AF-A0A4Q5V0Q6-F1
#
_cell.length_a   1.000
_cell.length_b   1.000
_cell.length_c   1.000
_cell.angle_alpha   90.00
_cell.angle_beta   90.00
_cell.angle_gamma   90.00
#
_symmetry.space_group_name_H-M   'P 1'
#
loop_
_entity.id
_entity.type
_entity.pdbx_description
1 polymer ?
#
loop_
_entity_poly.entity_id
_entity_poly.type
_entity_poly.pdbx_seq_one_letter_code
_entity_poly.pdbx_strand_id
1 'polypeptide(L)'
;MFLGIVIFCLNASFGFAQSKDEVINGSYLVSFGRFASSSELNYWRGNVGSKTVQQMVSNHKDYLKSNASEREQTIRRSYMDAFGWQPSADELKYWSTQGKTYAELLQNHVQNWLNVYPDKKSQVIKQSYYKVFGRTATADELKYWMGQATCSYAQYVALHSTWKLNNQKSSTITRVNPNLRNNNGISTSAFSPVIAAQVVAAGGMNVIAPGGGNVVAAGGLN
;
A
#
# COMPACT_ATOMS: atom_id res chain seq x y z
N MET A 1 -51.89 -16.26 34.27
CA MET A 1 -51.49 -14.93 33.78
C MET A 1 -49.98 -14.89 33.74
N PHE A 2 -49.38 -15.27 32.61
CA PHE A 2 -47.92 -15.29 32.41
C PHE A 2 -47.46 -13.91 31.94
N LEU A 3 -46.63 -13.24 32.74
CA LEU A 3 -46.01 -11.97 32.39
C LEU A 3 -44.63 -12.27 31.78
N GLY A 4 -44.55 -12.20 30.45
CA GLY A 4 -43.31 -12.39 29.71
C GLY A 4 -42.40 -11.18 29.82
N ILE A 5 -41.19 -11.39 30.36
CA ILE A 5 -40.11 -10.40 30.34
C ILE A 5 -39.49 -10.40 28.94
N VAL A 6 -39.74 -9.34 28.18
CA VAL A 6 -39.06 -9.07 26.91
C VAL A 6 -37.67 -8.53 27.23
N ILE A 7 -36.64 -9.35 27.03
CA ILE A 7 -35.24 -8.93 27.07
C ILE A 7 -34.95 -8.20 25.76
N PHE A 8 -34.84 -6.86 25.83
CA PHE A 8 -34.27 -6.07 24.75
C PHE A 8 -32.76 -6.35 24.68
N CYS A 9 -32.33 -7.14 23.70
CA CYS A 9 -30.93 -7.22 23.32
C CYS A 9 -30.51 -5.87 22.70
N LEU A 10 -29.88 -5.02 23.51
CA LEU A 10 -29.08 -3.89 23.03
C LEU A 10 -27.92 -4.48 22.21
N ASN A 11 -28.05 -4.48 20.89
CA ASN A 11 -26.93 -4.66 19.98
C ASN A 11 -26.02 -3.44 20.15
N ALA A 12 -25.06 -3.51 21.08
CA ALA A 12 -23.94 -2.60 21.11
C ALA A 12 -23.10 -2.86 19.85
N SER A 13 -23.38 -2.10 18.80
CA SER A 13 -22.46 -1.97 17.68
C SER A 13 -21.19 -1.32 18.25
N PHE A 14 -20.16 -2.11 18.53
CA PHE A 14 -18.82 -1.60 18.80
C PHE A 14 -18.28 -0.95 17.52
N GLY A 15 -18.71 0.28 17.26
CA GLY A 15 -18.05 1.17 16.31
C GLY A 15 -16.70 1.52 16.90
N PHE A 16 -15.63 0.87 16.44
CA PHE A 16 -14.28 1.33 16.71
C PHE A 16 -14.18 2.77 16.19
N ALA A 17 -14.08 3.74 17.11
CA ALA A 17 -13.93 5.13 16.75
C ALA A 17 -12.67 5.29 15.89
N GLN A 18 -12.83 5.88 14.70
CA GLN A 18 -11.74 6.29 13.83
C GLN A 18 -10.77 7.15 14.65
N SER A 19 -9.55 6.65 14.91
CA SER A 19 -8.57 7.49 15.56
C SER A 19 -8.12 8.57 14.55
N LYS A 20 -8.01 9.82 15.01
CA LYS A 20 -7.49 10.93 14.18
C LYS A 20 -6.16 10.55 13.52
N ASP A 21 -5.32 9.83 14.26
CA ASP A 21 -4.02 9.34 13.81
C ASP A 21 -4.12 8.38 12.62
N GLU A 22 -5.09 7.47 12.60
CA GLU A 22 -5.29 6.57 11.46
C GLU A 22 -5.78 7.33 10.21
N VAL A 23 -6.60 8.37 10.37
CA VAL A 23 -7.00 9.22 9.23
C VAL A 23 -5.78 9.90 8.63
N ILE A 24 -4.95 10.48 9.50
CA ILE A 24 -3.75 11.20 9.11
C ILE A 24 -2.81 10.22 8.41
N ASN A 25 -2.47 9.10 9.05
CA ASN A 25 -1.58 8.10 8.50
C ASN A 25 -2.10 7.45 7.21
N GLY A 26 -3.40 7.19 7.11
CA GLY A 26 -4.04 6.71 5.90
C GLY A 26 -3.88 7.70 4.74
N SER A 27 -4.14 8.98 5.00
CA SER A 27 -3.98 10.03 3.98
C SER A 27 -2.53 10.23 3.54
N TYR A 28 -1.57 10.19 4.48
CA TYR A 28 -0.15 10.27 4.19
C TYR A 28 0.34 9.07 3.36
N LEU A 29 -0.15 7.87 3.66
CA LEU A 29 0.20 6.68 2.91
C LEU A 29 -0.29 6.77 1.46
N VAL A 30 -1.53 7.18 1.24
CA VAL A 30 -2.11 7.34 -0.11
C VAL A 30 -1.40 8.45 -0.89
N SER A 31 -1.19 9.60 -0.26
CA SER A 31 -0.64 10.78 -0.92
C SER A 31 0.85 10.68 -1.16
N PHE A 32 1.62 10.22 -0.17
CA PHE A 32 3.08 10.33 -0.15
C PHE A 32 3.80 8.98 -0.11
N GLY A 33 3.11 7.87 0.20
CA GLY A 33 3.75 6.56 0.34
C GLY A 33 4.55 6.40 1.63
N ARG A 34 4.23 7.18 2.67
CA ARG A 34 4.87 7.14 3.99
C ARG A 34 3.87 7.46 5.09
N PHE A 35 4.23 7.25 6.35
CA PHE A 35 3.47 7.80 7.47
C PHE A 35 3.83 9.24 7.78
N ALA A 36 2.92 9.90 8.48
CA ALA A 36 3.20 11.18 9.10
C ALA A 36 4.30 10.98 10.17
N SER A 37 5.27 11.89 10.17
CA SER A 37 6.22 12.03 11.26
C SER A 37 5.53 12.49 12.54
N SER A 38 6.22 12.40 13.68
CA SER A 38 5.66 12.83 14.97
C SER A 38 5.23 14.30 14.98
N SER A 39 5.98 15.18 14.31
CA SER A 39 5.62 16.61 14.20
C SER A 39 4.38 16.83 13.32
N GLU A 40 4.29 16.12 12.19
CA GLU A 40 3.12 16.17 11.31
C GLU A 40 1.86 15.61 12.00
N LEU A 41 1.99 14.50 12.73
CA LEU A 41 0.88 13.97 13.54
C LEU A 41 0.41 14.99 14.59
N ASN A 42 1.34 15.61 15.32
CA ASN A 42 1.01 16.61 16.32
C ASN A 42 0.29 17.82 15.71
N TYR A 43 0.78 18.33 14.57
CA TYR A 43 0.11 19.39 13.83
C TYR A 43 -1.31 18.98 13.43
N TRP A 44 -1.46 17.82 12.79
CA TRP A 44 -2.77 17.42 12.27
C TRP A 44 -3.76 17.02 13.36
N ARG A 45 -3.35 16.56 14.54
CA ARG A 45 -4.27 16.29 15.66
C ARG A 45 -5.10 17.53 16.04
N GLY A 46 -4.50 18.72 15.95
CA GLY A 46 -5.18 20.02 16.15
C GLY A 46 -5.94 20.54 14.93
N ASN A 47 -5.61 20.09 13.71
CA ASN A 47 -6.07 20.72 12.46
C ASN A 47 -6.91 19.81 11.54
N VAL A 48 -6.95 18.51 11.80
CA VAL A 48 -7.68 17.53 10.99
C VAL A 48 -9.19 17.75 11.09
N GLY A 49 -9.69 18.15 12.27
CA GLY A 49 -11.12 18.30 12.52
C GLY A 49 -11.87 16.99 12.28
N SER A 50 -12.94 17.03 11.50
CA SER A 50 -13.75 15.87 11.07
C SER A 50 -13.42 15.37 9.65
N LYS A 51 -12.26 15.77 9.09
CA LYS A 51 -11.90 15.40 7.72
C LYS A 51 -11.77 13.88 7.56
N THR A 52 -12.23 13.36 6.43
CA THR A 52 -12.00 11.96 6.01
C THR A 52 -10.62 11.80 5.38
N VAL A 53 -10.20 10.54 5.15
CA VAL A 53 -8.96 10.25 4.40
C VAL A 53 -9.00 10.92 3.02
N GLN A 54 -10.12 10.84 2.30
CA GLN A 54 -10.28 11.45 0.97
C GLN A 54 -10.03 12.96 0.99
N GLN A 55 -10.63 13.65 1.96
CA GLN A 55 -10.50 15.11 2.10
C GLN A 55 -9.05 15.49 2.45
N MET A 56 -8.40 14.70 3.31
CA MET A 56 -6.99 14.88 3.63
C MET A 56 -6.09 14.62 2.41
N VAL A 57 -6.39 13.61 1.59
CA VAL A 57 -5.67 13.32 0.34
C VAL A 57 -5.79 14.48 -0.64
N SER A 58 -6.95 15.12 -0.73
CA SER A 58 -7.12 16.34 -1.54
C SER A 58 -6.19 17.47 -1.07
N ASN A 59 -6.12 17.73 0.24
CA ASN A 59 -5.21 18.73 0.81
C ASN A 59 -3.74 18.40 0.49
N HIS A 60 -3.37 17.14 0.64
CA HIS A 60 -2.01 16.67 0.37
C HIS A 60 -1.64 16.75 -1.12
N LYS A 61 -2.63 16.60 -2.02
CA LYS A 61 -2.41 16.77 -3.46
C LYS A 61 -2.06 18.22 -3.81
N ASP A 62 -2.66 19.19 -3.12
CA ASP A 62 -2.28 20.59 -3.28
C ASP A 62 -0.90 20.87 -2.67
N TYR A 63 -0.58 20.26 -1.52
CA TYR A 63 0.77 20.31 -0.95
C TYR A 63 1.84 19.73 -1.90
N LEU A 64 1.54 18.63 -2.60
CA LEU A 64 2.46 18.07 -3.60
C LEU A 64 2.75 19.03 -4.75
N LYS A 65 1.82 19.92 -5.11
CA LYS A 65 2.07 20.92 -6.16
C LYS A 65 3.05 21.98 -5.68
N SER A 66 2.90 22.45 -4.44
CA SER A 66 3.73 23.52 -3.87
C SER A 66 5.05 23.05 -3.26
N ASN A 67 5.18 21.77 -2.89
CA ASN A 67 6.39 21.22 -2.28
C ASN A 67 7.14 20.28 -3.24
N ALA A 68 8.20 20.81 -3.87
CA ALA A 68 9.02 20.04 -4.81
C ALA A 68 9.76 18.87 -4.15
N SER A 69 10.23 19.03 -2.91
CA SER A 69 10.98 17.99 -2.20
C SER A 69 10.09 16.78 -1.88
N GLU A 70 8.91 17.00 -1.31
CA GLU A 70 7.97 15.92 -1.01
C GLU A 70 7.48 15.24 -2.30
N ARG A 71 7.28 16.00 -3.37
CA ARG A 71 6.91 15.47 -4.68
C ARG A 71 7.97 14.53 -5.24
N GLU A 72 9.24 14.94 -5.22
CA GLU A 72 10.34 14.08 -5.66
C GLU A 72 10.42 12.80 -4.82
N GLN A 73 10.34 12.92 -3.49
CA GLN A 73 10.39 11.77 -2.59
C GLN A 73 9.20 10.81 -2.80
N THR A 74 8.02 11.36 -3.09
CA THR A 74 6.82 10.60 -3.42
C THR A 74 7.00 9.77 -4.69
N ILE A 75 7.62 10.36 -5.73
CA ILE A 75 7.96 9.65 -6.97
C ILE A 75 8.97 8.54 -6.69
N ARG A 76 10.05 8.84 -5.97
CA ARG A 76 11.09 7.84 -5.63
C ARG A 76 10.52 6.65 -4.85
N ARG A 77 9.65 6.89 -3.87
CA ARG A 77 8.96 5.83 -3.13
C ARG A 77 8.09 4.98 -4.05
N SER A 78 7.32 5.61 -4.95
CA SER A 78 6.48 4.87 -5.90
C SER A 78 7.29 3.94 -6.81
N TYR A 79 8.49 4.36 -7.23
CA TYR A 79 9.40 3.58 -8.07
C TYR A 79 10.04 2.42 -7.32
N MET A 80 10.53 2.67 -6.10
CA MET A 80 11.08 1.61 -5.25
C MET A 80 10.04 0.53 -4.96
N ASP A 81 8.77 0.91 -4.73
CA ASP A 81 7.71 -0.05 -4.45
C ASP A 81 7.16 -0.74 -5.71
N ALA A 82 7.07 -0.03 -6.84
CA ALA A 82 6.65 -0.59 -8.12
C ALA A 82 7.69 -1.58 -8.66
N PHE A 83 8.96 -1.19 -8.62
CA PHE A 83 10.00 -1.80 -9.44
C PHE A 83 11.16 -2.39 -8.61
N GLY A 84 11.46 -1.80 -7.45
CA GLY A 84 12.63 -2.16 -6.65
C GLY A 84 13.89 -1.38 -7.02
N TRP A 85 13.78 -0.31 -7.82
CA TRP A 85 14.89 0.57 -8.18
C TRP A 85 14.47 2.04 -8.22
N GLN A 86 15.46 2.93 -8.19
CA GLN A 86 15.24 4.38 -8.24
C GLN A 86 14.87 4.84 -9.66
N PRO A 87 14.04 5.87 -9.80
CA PRO A 87 13.79 6.50 -11.10
C PRO A 87 15.07 7.19 -11.61
N SER A 88 15.21 7.22 -12.93
CA SER A 88 16.18 8.08 -13.61
C SER A 88 15.83 9.57 -13.47
N ALA A 89 16.76 10.45 -13.85
CA ALA A 89 16.52 11.90 -13.84
C ALA A 89 15.39 12.32 -14.79
N ASP A 90 15.28 11.68 -15.96
CA ASP A 90 14.22 11.97 -16.94
C ASP A 90 12.85 11.52 -16.44
N GLU A 91 12.78 10.36 -15.79
CA GLU A 91 11.54 9.87 -15.16
C GLU A 91 11.12 10.78 -14.01
N LEU A 92 12.06 11.22 -13.15
CA LEU A 92 11.78 12.20 -12.11
C LEU A 92 11.22 13.49 -12.68
N LYS A 93 11.83 14.01 -13.76
CA LYS A 93 11.36 15.22 -14.44
C LYS A 93 9.97 15.03 -15.03
N TYR A 94 9.72 13.91 -15.71
CA TYR A 94 8.43 13.58 -16.31
C TYR A 94 7.31 13.50 -15.28
N TRP A 95 7.53 12.79 -14.15
CA TRP A 95 6.51 12.64 -13.12
C TRP A 95 6.30 13.89 -12.28
N SER A 96 7.34 14.71 -12.11
CA SER A 96 7.28 15.93 -11.31
C SER A 96 6.28 16.97 -11.84
N THR A 97 5.90 16.92 -13.11
CA THR A 97 4.93 17.85 -13.71
C THR A 97 3.48 17.38 -13.60
N GLN A 98 3.23 16.14 -13.16
CA GLN A 98 1.90 15.55 -13.20
C GLN A 98 1.09 15.71 -11.91
N GLY A 99 1.72 16.12 -10.81
CA GLY A 99 1.03 16.34 -9.52
C GLY A 99 0.29 15.11 -9.00
N LYS A 100 0.78 13.91 -9.31
CA LYS A 100 0.17 12.64 -8.89
C LYS A 100 0.55 12.28 -7.46
N THR A 101 -0.39 11.66 -6.75
CA THR A 101 -0.13 11.03 -5.46
C THR A 101 0.72 9.76 -5.63
N TYR A 102 1.30 9.29 -4.53
CA TYR A 102 1.98 7.99 -4.48
C TYR A 102 1.08 6.86 -5.02
N ALA A 103 -0.19 6.82 -4.59
CA ALA A 103 -1.14 5.82 -5.06
C ALA A 103 -1.40 5.89 -6.57
N GLU A 104 -1.61 7.10 -7.12
CA GLU A 104 -1.83 7.31 -8.56
C GLU A 104 -0.59 6.91 -9.38
N LEU A 105 0.62 7.16 -8.85
CA LEU A 105 1.87 6.77 -9.49
C LEU A 105 2.05 5.25 -9.49
N LEU A 106 1.89 4.61 -8.33
CA LEU A 106 2.07 3.16 -8.20
C LEU A 106 1.04 2.39 -9.04
N GLN A 107 -0.22 2.84 -9.06
CA GLN A 107 -1.23 2.28 -9.95
C GLN A 107 -0.82 2.44 -11.42
N ASN A 108 -0.30 3.61 -11.81
CA ASN A 108 0.16 3.83 -13.18
C ASN A 108 1.30 2.88 -13.57
N HIS A 109 2.30 2.72 -12.69
CA HIS A 109 3.44 1.84 -12.89
C HIS A 109 3.00 0.38 -13.08
N VAL A 110 2.05 -0.09 -12.26
CA VAL A 110 1.53 -1.45 -12.39
C VAL A 110 0.74 -1.61 -13.69
N GLN A 111 -0.22 -0.72 -13.93
CA GLN A 111 -1.19 -0.89 -15.01
C GLN A 111 -0.63 -0.59 -16.40
N ASN A 112 0.20 0.44 -16.54
CA ASN A 112 0.69 0.85 -17.85
C ASN A 112 2.08 0.32 -18.15
N TRP A 113 2.85 -0.10 -17.14
CA TRP A 113 4.23 -0.55 -17.36
C TRP A 113 4.41 -2.04 -17.06
N LEU A 114 4.11 -2.49 -15.85
CA LEU A 114 4.31 -3.91 -15.51
C LEU A 114 3.32 -4.84 -16.21
N ASN A 115 2.07 -4.40 -16.41
CA ASN A 115 1.06 -5.16 -17.16
C ASN A 115 1.33 -5.17 -18.67
N VAL A 116 2.00 -4.14 -19.19
CA VAL A 116 2.18 -3.95 -20.64
C VAL A 116 3.51 -4.50 -21.13
N TYR A 117 4.56 -4.45 -20.31
CA TYR A 117 5.93 -4.82 -20.69
C TYR A 117 6.37 -6.08 -19.92
N PRO A 118 6.29 -7.27 -20.54
CA PRO A 118 6.63 -8.54 -19.88
C PRO A 118 8.08 -8.60 -19.37
N ASP A 119 9.00 -7.92 -20.04
CA ASP A 119 10.40 -7.79 -19.64
C ASP A 119 10.53 -7.05 -18.29
N LYS A 120 9.78 -5.96 -18.09
CA LYS A 120 9.75 -5.24 -16.81
C LYS A 120 9.17 -6.09 -15.70
N LYS A 121 8.05 -6.79 -15.95
CA LYS A 121 7.46 -7.73 -14.98
C LYS A 121 8.45 -8.83 -14.60
N SER A 122 9.11 -9.43 -15.59
CA SER A 122 10.14 -10.46 -15.39
C SER A 122 11.31 -9.95 -14.53
N GLN A 123 11.76 -8.73 -14.79
CA GLN A 123 12.82 -8.09 -13.99
C GLN A 123 12.40 -7.89 -12.53
N VAL A 124 11.17 -7.38 -12.29
CA VAL A 124 10.64 -7.20 -10.94
C VAL A 124 10.51 -8.52 -10.18
N ILE A 125 10.05 -9.59 -10.85
CA ILE A 125 10.00 -10.94 -10.26
C ILE A 125 11.41 -11.39 -9.88
N LYS A 126 12.39 -11.27 -10.78
CA LYS A 126 13.78 -11.67 -10.49
C LYS A 126 14.39 -10.88 -9.33
N GLN A 127 14.16 -9.57 -9.27
CA GLN A 127 14.64 -8.70 -8.20
C GLN A 127 14.03 -9.07 -6.84
N SER A 128 12.72 -9.31 -6.78
CA SER A 128 12.07 -9.74 -5.55
C SER A 128 12.53 -11.13 -5.10
N TYR A 129 12.83 -12.04 -6.03
CA TYR A 129 13.47 -13.32 -5.72
C TYR A 129 14.85 -13.14 -5.10
N TYR A 130 15.69 -12.29 -5.72
CA TYR A 130 17.02 -12.01 -5.20
C TYR A 130 16.94 -11.43 -3.78
N LYS A 131 15.99 -10.53 -3.54
CA LYS A 131 15.76 -9.95 -2.20
C LYS A 131 15.37 -10.97 -1.14
N VAL A 132 14.48 -11.91 -1.48
CA VAL A 132 13.89 -12.85 -0.49
C VAL A 132 14.69 -14.14 -0.34
N PHE A 133 15.19 -14.68 -1.45
CA PHE A 133 15.85 -15.98 -1.53
C PHE A 133 17.37 -15.88 -1.70
N GLY A 134 17.93 -14.70 -2.01
CA GLY A 134 19.36 -14.54 -2.29
C GLY A 134 19.80 -15.10 -3.64
N ARG A 135 18.85 -15.44 -4.52
CA ARG A 135 19.07 -15.98 -5.87
C ARG A 135 18.02 -15.46 -6.84
N THR A 136 18.28 -15.56 -8.14
CA THR A 136 17.23 -15.31 -9.15
C THR A 136 16.22 -16.47 -9.20
N ALA A 137 15.02 -16.18 -9.70
CA ALA A 137 14.04 -17.21 -10.02
C ALA A 137 14.59 -18.18 -11.07
N THR A 138 14.25 -19.47 -10.96
CA THR A 138 14.45 -20.46 -12.03
C THR A 138 13.52 -20.19 -13.20
N ALA A 139 13.70 -20.90 -14.33
CA ALA A 139 12.82 -20.76 -15.49
C ALA A 139 11.36 -21.13 -15.16
N ASP A 140 11.14 -22.19 -14.39
CA ASP A 140 9.79 -22.64 -14.00
C ASP A 140 9.13 -21.68 -13.00
N GLU A 141 9.89 -21.19 -12.03
CA GLU A 141 9.43 -20.18 -11.08
C GLU A 141 9.04 -18.89 -11.79
N LEU A 142 9.90 -18.42 -12.72
CA LEU A 142 9.61 -17.24 -13.50
C LEU A 142 8.36 -17.43 -14.36
N LYS A 143 8.24 -18.58 -15.05
CA LYS A 143 7.06 -18.93 -15.85
C LYS A 143 5.79 -18.93 -14.99
N TYR A 144 5.84 -19.51 -13.80
CA TYR A 144 4.73 -19.52 -12.85
C TYR A 144 4.28 -18.10 -12.50
N TRP A 145 5.20 -17.23 -12.07
CA TRP A 145 4.88 -15.86 -11.64
C TRP A 145 4.49 -14.94 -12.80
N MET A 146 5.02 -15.15 -14.00
CA MET A 146 4.61 -14.43 -15.19
C MET A 146 3.15 -14.69 -15.55
N GLY A 147 2.64 -15.90 -15.28
CA GLY A 147 1.24 -16.28 -15.46
C GLY A 147 0.27 -15.80 -14.37
N GLN A 148 0.78 -15.23 -13.28
CA GLN A 148 -0.06 -14.65 -12.21
C GLN A 148 -0.48 -13.21 -12.54
N ALA A 149 -1.48 -12.71 -11.80
CA ALA A 149 -1.79 -11.29 -11.79
C ALA A 149 -0.52 -10.46 -11.52
N THR A 150 -0.37 -9.35 -12.24
CA THR A 150 0.79 -8.48 -12.09
C THR A 150 0.75 -7.76 -10.76
N CYS A 151 1.88 -7.75 -10.09
CA CYS A 151 2.07 -7.13 -8.79
C CYS A 151 3.24 -6.16 -8.85
N SER A 152 3.27 -5.19 -7.93
CA SER A 152 4.45 -4.36 -7.70
C SER A 152 5.59 -5.18 -7.09
N TYR A 153 6.83 -4.66 -7.14
CA TYR A 153 7.97 -5.24 -6.44
C TYR A 153 7.69 -5.47 -4.95
N ALA A 154 7.11 -4.48 -4.27
CA ALA A 154 6.77 -4.57 -2.86
C ALA A 154 5.81 -5.74 -2.58
N GLN A 155 4.80 -5.92 -3.44
CA GLN A 155 3.88 -7.04 -3.36
C GLN A 155 4.58 -8.37 -3.65
N TYR A 156 5.41 -8.48 -4.68
CA TYR A 156 6.15 -9.71 -4.95
C TYR A 156 7.09 -10.08 -3.80
N VAL A 157 7.78 -9.12 -3.17
CA VAL A 157 8.60 -9.39 -1.99
C VAL A 157 7.75 -9.95 -0.84
N ALA A 158 6.56 -9.40 -0.62
CA ALA A 158 5.63 -9.89 0.39
C ALA A 158 5.15 -11.33 0.07
N LEU A 159 4.75 -11.58 -1.17
CA LEU A 159 4.31 -12.90 -1.66
C LEU A 159 5.41 -13.94 -1.55
N HIS A 160 6.61 -13.63 -2.01
CA HIS A 160 7.78 -14.50 -1.95
C HIS A 160 8.22 -14.76 -0.51
N SER A 161 8.18 -13.76 0.36
CA SER A 161 8.54 -13.92 1.78
C SER A 161 7.61 -14.93 2.45
N THR A 162 6.31 -14.86 2.16
CA THR A 162 5.34 -15.84 2.63
C THR A 162 5.57 -17.21 2.04
N TRP A 163 5.82 -17.30 0.73
CA TRP A 163 6.09 -18.57 0.08
C TRP A 163 7.33 -19.26 0.66
N LYS A 164 8.36 -18.49 1.02
CA LYS A 164 9.54 -18.95 1.77
C LYS A 164 9.17 -19.49 3.15
N LEU A 165 8.35 -18.75 3.92
CA LEU A 165 7.93 -19.14 5.27
C LEU A 165 7.06 -20.41 5.28
N ASN A 166 6.20 -20.58 4.27
CA ASN A 166 5.34 -21.77 4.12
C ASN A 166 6.08 -22.98 3.52
N ASN A 167 7.41 -22.87 3.36
CA ASN A 167 8.31 -23.95 2.94
C ASN A 167 7.87 -24.65 1.64
N GLN A 168 7.56 -23.86 0.60
CA GLN A 168 7.17 -24.29 -0.76
C GLN A 168 5.98 -25.26 -0.87
N LYS A 169 5.29 -25.64 0.22
CA LYS A 169 4.29 -26.72 0.23
C LYS A 169 2.94 -26.36 -0.36
N SER A 170 2.62 -25.08 -0.57
CA SER A 170 1.48 -24.70 -1.43
C SER A 170 1.75 -23.38 -2.15
N SER A 171 1.39 -23.37 -3.44
CA SER A 171 1.38 -22.23 -4.37
C SER A 171 0.17 -21.31 -4.15
N THR A 172 -0.64 -21.58 -3.13
CA THR A 172 -1.74 -20.70 -2.71
C THR A 172 -1.20 -19.60 -1.81
N ILE A 173 -1.02 -18.41 -2.39
CA ILE A 173 -0.74 -17.15 -1.73
C ILE A 173 -1.69 -16.99 -0.52
N THR A 174 -1.18 -17.17 0.70
CA THR A 174 -2.04 -17.24 1.90
C THR A 174 -1.60 -16.33 3.05
N ARG A 175 -0.55 -15.51 2.91
CA ARG A 175 -0.09 -14.63 4.00
C ARG A 175 0.71 -13.44 3.48
N VAL A 176 0.69 -12.31 4.19
CA VAL A 176 1.71 -11.25 4.15
C VAL A 176 1.87 -10.77 5.60
N ASN A 177 3.10 -10.62 6.10
CA ASN A 177 3.33 -10.15 7.46
C ASN A 177 3.13 -8.62 7.53
N PRO A 178 2.20 -8.07 8.34
CA PRO A 178 2.08 -6.63 8.54
C PRO A 178 3.32 -6.06 9.24
N ASN A 179 3.58 -4.76 9.07
CA ASN A 179 4.70 -4.05 9.70
C ASN A 179 6.09 -4.51 9.25
N LEU A 180 6.26 -4.77 7.94
CA LEU A 180 7.59 -4.84 7.34
C LEU A 180 8.22 -3.44 7.31
N ARG A 181 8.49 -2.85 8.47
CA ARG A 181 9.40 -1.72 8.58
C ARG A 181 10.81 -2.28 8.43
N ASN A 182 11.32 -2.26 7.21
CA ASN A 182 12.76 -2.42 7.01
C ASN A 182 13.28 -1.26 6.16
N ASN A 183 14.57 -0.96 6.34
CA ASN A 183 15.33 0.11 5.69
C ASN A 183 15.38 0.06 4.15
N ASN A 184 14.42 -0.57 3.45
CA ASN A 184 14.41 -0.79 2.00
C ASN A 184 13.06 -0.55 1.29
N GLY A 185 12.17 0.28 1.85
CA GLY A 185 11.15 0.96 1.05
C GLY A 185 9.71 0.46 1.10
N ILE A 186 9.41 -0.78 1.51
CA ILE A 186 8.02 -1.27 1.50
C ILE A 186 7.28 -0.84 2.79
N SER A 187 6.23 -0.02 2.61
CA SER A 187 5.40 0.50 3.70
C SER A 187 4.07 -0.26 3.78
N THR A 188 4.03 -1.35 4.54
CA THR A 188 2.75 -2.01 4.89
C THR A 188 2.26 -1.51 6.24
N SER A 189 0.95 -1.33 6.42
CA SER A 189 0.35 -1.08 7.74
C SER A 189 -1.03 -1.66 7.91
N ALA A 190 -1.30 -2.03 9.15
CA ALA A 190 -2.61 -2.44 9.60
C ALA A 190 -3.44 -1.20 9.93
N PHE A 191 -4.63 -1.10 9.34
CA PHE A 191 -5.63 -0.08 9.68
C PHE A 191 -6.88 -0.74 10.23
N SER A 192 -7.64 -0.01 11.05
CA SER A 192 -9.01 -0.40 11.38
C SER A 192 -9.83 -0.60 10.11
N PRO A 193 -10.86 -1.49 10.10
CA PRO A 193 -11.64 -1.78 8.90
C PRO A 193 -12.24 -0.54 8.23
N VAL A 194 -12.71 0.41 9.03
CA VAL A 194 -13.27 1.68 8.54
C VAL A 194 -12.20 2.50 7.80
N ILE A 195 -10.98 2.57 8.33
CA ILE A 195 -9.90 3.35 7.71
C ILE A 195 -9.34 2.63 6.49
N ALA A 196 -9.18 1.31 6.55
CA ALA A 196 -8.78 0.53 5.39
C ALA A 196 -9.72 0.78 4.21
N ALA A 197 -11.04 0.79 4.44
CA ALA A 197 -12.01 1.12 3.40
C ALA A 197 -11.87 2.55 2.86
N GLN A 198 -11.66 3.55 3.74
CA GLN A 198 -11.43 4.94 3.31
C GLN A 198 -10.13 5.11 2.52
N VAL A 199 -9.07 4.40 2.91
CA VAL A 199 -7.78 4.41 2.21
C VAL A 199 -7.92 3.78 0.83
N VAL A 200 -8.65 2.66 0.70
CA VAL A 200 -8.96 2.04 -0.59
C VAL A 200 -9.80 2.97 -1.46
N ALA A 201 -10.84 3.59 -0.90
CA ALA A 201 -11.66 4.58 -1.61
C ALA A 201 -10.85 5.79 -2.11
N ALA A 202 -9.79 6.16 -1.38
CA ALA A 202 -8.86 7.22 -1.77
C ALA A 202 -7.77 6.79 -2.77
N GLY A 203 -7.81 5.55 -3.26
CA GLY A 203 -6.88 5.01 -4.26
C GLY A 203 -5.76 4.12 -3.71
N GLY A 204 -5.74 3.87 -2.39
CA GLY A 204 -4.86 2.86 -1.82
C GLY A 204 -5.21 1.44 -2.29
N MET A 205 -4.24 0.51 -2.37
CA MET A 205 -4.53 -0.92 -2.54
C MET A 205 -4.92 -1.55 -1.22
N ASN A 206 -5.90 -2.42 -1.27
CA ASN A 206 -6.10 -3.36 -0.20
C ASN A 206 -5.05 -4.47 -0.33
N VAL A 207 -4.21 -4.65 0.68
CA VAL A 207 -3.42 -5.87 0.89
C VAL A 207 -4.11 -6.63 2.02
N ILE A 208 -5.28 -7.22 1.78
CA ILE A 208 -5.89 -8.07 2.82
C ILE A 208 -4.95 -9.24 3.08
N ALA A 209 -4.45 -9.36 4.31
CA ALA A 209 -3.77 -10.57 4.75
C ALA A 209 -4.85 -11.64 5.04
N PRO A 210 -4.72 -12.87 4.50
CA PRO A 210 -5.59 -13.98 4.90
C PRO A 210 -5.30 -14.31 6.37
N GLY A 211 -6.27 -13.99 7.24
CA GLY A 211 -6.13 -14.02 8.70
C GLY A 211 -6.84 -12.89 9.44
N GLY A 212 -7.42 -11.91 8.72
CA GLY A 212 -8.35 -10.92 9.30
C GLY A 212 -7.73 -9.57 9.66
N GLY A 213 -6.49 -9.29 9.25
CA GLY A 213 -5.89 -7.95 9.34
C GLY A 213 -5.94 -7.22 8.00
N ASN A 214 -6.53 -6.03 7.96
CA ASN A 214 -6.50 -5.17 6.77
C ASN A 214 -5.12 -4.53 6.64
N VAL A 215 -4.27 -5.07 5.76
CA VAL A 215 -3.03 -4.39 5.37
C VAL A 215 -3.35 -3.53 4.14
N VAL A 216 -2.80 -2.33 4.06
CA VAL A 216 -2.92 -1.50 2.86
C VAL A 216 -1.51 -1.19 2.36
N ALA A 217 -1.27 -1.40 1.07
CA ALA A 217 -0.18 -0.80 0.30
C ALA A 217 -0.84 0.18 -0.70
N ALA A 218 -0.30 1.33 -1.06
CA ALA A 218 -1.05 2.18 -2.02
C ALA A 218 -0.95 1.68 -3.49
N GLY A 219 -1.86 2.11 -4.40
CA GLY A 219 -1.78 1.79 -5.85
C GLY A 219 -2.74 0.74 -6.48
N GLY A 220 -4.06 0.84 -6.27
CA GLY A 220 -5.10 -0.15 -6.64
C GLY A 220 -4.92 -0.98 -7.93
N LEU A 221 -5.19 -2.30 -7.87
CA LEU A 221 -5.42 -3.15 -9.04
C LEU A 221 -6.89 -3.03 -9.47
N ASN A 222 -7.12 -2.72 -10.75
CA ASN A 222 -8.41 -2.96 -11.44
C ASN A 222 -8.32 -4.30 -12.17
#